data_AF-C9ZQJ3-F1
#
_entry.id   AF-C9ZQJ3-F1
#
_cell.length_a   1.000
_cell.length_b   1.000
_cell.length_c   1.000
_cell.angle_alpha   90.00
_cell.angle_beta   90.00
_cell.angle_gamma   90.00
#
_symmetry.space_group_name_H-M   'P 1'
#
loop_
_entity.id
_entity.type
_entity.pdbx_description
1 polymer ?
#
loop_
_entity_poly.entity_id
_entity_poly.type
_entity_poly.pdbx_seq_one_letter_code
_entity_poly.pdbx_strand_id
1 'polypeptide(L)'
;MNTIRYLVSGKGIFNSICDLIIRPQRAVYDPRTDLGPTIFRLDADDPQRYKRTDLTIENMRGLTLQCSWFRTLSNEKQPCIVYIHGNCGSRYDALEALFLLKEGYSLFCFDAAGSGLSDGEYISLGFYERQDLAAVVDYLEDQEEVDGIGLWGRSMGAVTSIMYASKDNSIKCIVCDSPFSTLRSLVNDLVKQHGSKRFPSSLINKIVNRMRKRIAARAAFNIDDLDTLKYASECTVPAFIFHGREDDFVFPRNSIDVSNYFMGPCLHHLVDGGHNDERGEDVRNTIKGFFSLYLVLKRENGRPVAHLMQDATNRVPREYIPRVDSGDVSSSPERDGDDNDNNSGVGGSGDVSVDDGGNSSNSDEVHGLEGSGDEEEPIDEAPSRPLSASLAPVRVTKPWFYDPNDLLLERKD
;
A
#
# COMPACT_ATOMS: atom_id res chain seq x y z
N MET A 1 -21.63 -4.66 -34.53
CA MET A 1 -22.00 -6.01 -34.04
C MET A 1 -20.89 -7.07 -34.14
N ASN A 2 -19.60 -6.73 -34.38
CA ASN A 2 -18.51 -7.73 -34.49
C ASN A 2 -17.41 -7.66 -33.40
N THR A 3 -17.49 -6.75 -32.43
CA THR A 3 -16.49 -6.65 -31.34
C THR A 3 -16.79 -7.60 -30.17
N ILE A 4 -18.05 -8.04 -30.02
CA ILE A 4 -18.51 -8.88 -28.90
C ILE A 4 -18.09 -10.35 -29.07
N ARG A 5 -17.77 -10.81 -30.30
CA ARG A 5 -17.34 -12.20 -30.53
C ARG A 5 -15.88 -12.48 -30.15
N TYR A 6 -15.02 -11.47 -30.03
CA TYR A 6 -13.63 -11.68 -29.60
C TYR A 6 -13.52 -11.98 -28.09
N LEU A 7 -14.55 -11.61 -27.32
CA LEU A 7 -14.69 -11.91 -25.90
C LEU A 7 -15.14 -13.36 -25.64
N VAL A 8 -15.48 -14.16 -26.65
CA VAL A 8 -15.98 -15.54 -26.46
C VAL A 8 -14.99 -16.59 -26.98
N SER A 9 -13.70 -16.30 -26.85
CA SER A 9 -12.68 -17.35 -26.83
C SER A 9 -11.92 -17.25 -25.51
N GLY A 10 -11.83 -18.36 -24.75
CA GLY A 10 -11.23 -18.36 -23.41
C GLY A 10 -9.76 -17.88 -23.34
N LYS A 11 -9.09 -17.68 -24.48
CA LYS A 11 -7.75 -17.06 -24.56
C LYS A 11 -7.80 -15.52 -24.54
N GLY A 12 -8.85 -14.90 -25.11
CA GLY A 12 -9.00 -13.44 -25.20
C GLY A 12 -9.26 -12.77 -23.85
N ILE A 13 -10.33 -13.19 -23.15
CA ILE A 13 -10.64 -12.74 -21.79
C ILE A 13 -9.45 -12.96 -20.85
N PHE A 14 -8.78 -14.11 -20.98
CA PHE A 14 -7.65 -14.47 -20.12
C PHE A 14 -6.46 -13.50 -20.25
N ASN A 15 -6.05 -13.19 -21.48
CA ASN A 15 -4.95 -12.25 -21.69
C ASN A 15 -5.34 -10.85 -21.20
N SER A 16 -6.58 -10.42 -21.43
CA SER A 16 -7.09 -9.14 -20.93
C SER A 16 -7.07 -9.03 -19.40
N ILE A 17 -7.47 -10.07 -18.66
CA ILE A 17 -7.40 -10.06 -17.19
C ILE A 17 -5.95 -10.02 -16.70
N CYS A 18 -5.06 -10.80 -17.33
CA CYS A 18 -3.64 -10.76 -16.95
C CYS A 18 -3.07 -9.37 -17.18
N ASP A 19 -3.28 -8.81 -18.37
CA ASP A 19 -2.74 -7.51 -18.74
C ASP A 19 -3.32 -6.42 -17.83
N LEU A 20 -4.62 -6.47 -17.47
CA LEU A 20 -5.23 -5.55 -16.50
C LEU A 20 -4.56 -5.59 -15.11
N ILE A 21 -3.96 -6.71 -14.74
CA ILE A 21 -3.37 -6.92 -13.42
C ILE A 21 -1.87 -6.61 -13.39
N ILE A 22 -1.09 -7.13 -14.35
CA ILE A 22 0.39 -7.03 -14.30
C ILE A 22 0.96 -5.98 -15.25
N ARG A 23 0.18 -5.58 -16.26
CA ARG A 23 0.56 -4.58 -17.27
C ARG A 23 -0.61 -3.61 -17.50
N PRO A 24 -1.15 -3.01 -16.42
CA PRO A 24 -2.26 -2.09 -16.52
C PRO A 24 -1.92 -0.95 -17.49
N GLN A 25 -2.97 -0.30 -18.00
CA GLN A 25 -2.75 0.99 -18.62
C GLN A 25 -2.17 1.94 -17.56
N ARG A 26 -1.05 2.57 -17.89
CA ARG A 26 -0.44 3.57 -17.01
C ARG A 26 -1.31 4.82 -16.93
N ALA A 27 -1.39 5.41 -15.75
CA ALA A 27 -1.85 6.79 -15.61
C ALA A 27 -1.02 7.71 -16.51
N VAL A 28 -1.72 8.60 -17.22
CA VAL A 28 -1.10 9.63 -18.04
C VAL A 28 -1.48 10.98 -17.46
N TYR A 29 -0.48 11.74 -17.03
CA TYR A 29 -0.64 13.07 -16.43
C TYR A 29 0.58 13.94 -16.79
N ASP A 30 0.42 15.26 -16.83
CA ASP A 30 1.52 16.23 -16.96
C ASP A 30 1.88 16.74 -15.56
N PRO A 31 3.10 16.45 -15.05
CA PRO A 31 3.50 16.85 -13.69
C PRO A 31 3.57 18.37 -13.49
N ARG A 32 3.57 19.15 -14.57
CA ARG A 32 3.60 20.63 -14.51
C ARG A 32 2.21 21.24 -14.31
N THR A 33 1.16 20.55 -14.74
CA THR A 33 -0.22 21.06 -14.66
C THR A 33 -1.04 20.28 -13.66
N ASP A 34 -0.92 18.96 -13.66
CA ASP A 34 -1.86 18.09 -12.96
C ASP A 34 -1.51 17.98 -11.47
N LEU A 35 -0.24 18.05 -11.10
CA LEU A 35 0.18 18.01 -9.68
C LEU A 35 0.04 19.37 -8.96
N GLY A 36 -0.56 20.38 -9.60
CA GLY A 36 -0.66 21.74 -9.09
C GLY A 36 0.63 22.56 -9.20
N PRO A 37 0.68 23.76 -8.61
CA PRO A 37 1.90 24.56 -8.57
C PRO A 37 2.90 24.06 -7.52
N THR A 38 4.17 24.47 -7.67
CA THR A 38 5.24 24.09 -6.74
C THR A 38 5.14 24.80 -5.40
N ILE A 39 4.48 25.96 -5.32
CA ILE A 39 4.15 26.66 -4.09
C ILE A 39 2.66 26.98 -4.12
N PHE A 40 1.94 26.64 -3.05
CA PHE A 40 0.48 26.74 -3.02
C PHE A 40 -0.06 26.95 -1.60
N ARG A 41 -1.36 27.26 -1.54
CA ARG A 41 -2.21 27.18 -0.35
C ARG A 41 -3.33 26.17 -0.60
N LEU A 42 -3.83 25.54 0.46
CA LEU A 42 -4.93 24.57 0.37
C LEU A 42 -6.31 25.22 0.34
N ASP A 43 -6.45 26.43 0.86
CA ASP A 43 -7.63 27.26 0.63
C ASP A 43 -7.26 28.74 0.79
N ALA A 44 -8.18 29.61 0.39
CA ALA A 44 -7.97 31.07 0.39
C ALA A 44 -7.60 31.61 1.79
N ASP A 45 -8.17 30.98 2.82
CA ASP A 45 -8.00 31.38 4.21
C ASP A 45 -6.86 30.64 4.93
N ASP A 46 -6.15 29.71 4.27
CA ASP A 46 -4.99 29.03 4.85
C ASP A 46 -3.84 30.04 5.01
N PRO A 47 -3.43 30.37 6.26
CA PRO A 47 -2.29 31.25 6.46
C PRO A 47 -0.98 30.58 6.04
N GLN A 48 -0.95 29.25 5.94
CA GLN A 48 0.24 28.48 5.64
C GLN A 48 0.45 28.34 4.14
N ARG A 49 1.72 28.29 3.73
CA ARG A 49 2.12 28.00 2.34
C ARG A 49 2.87 26.68 2.34
N TYR A 50 2.58 25.88 1.32
CA TYR A 50 3.20 24.59 1.11
C TYR A 50 4.04 24.60 -0.15
N LYS A 51 5.03 23.72 -0.18
CA LYS A 51 5.92 23.49 -1.30
C LYS A 51 5.84 22.04 -1.74
N ARG A 52 5.63 21.83 -3.05
CA ARG A 52 5.92 20.57 -3.73
C ARG A 52 7.34 20.61 -4.27
N THR A 53 8.12 19.59 -3.95
CA THR A 53 9.43 19.33 -4.56
C THR A 53 9.35 18.02 -5.33
N ASP A 54 9.59 18.07 -6.64
CA ASP A 54 9.67 16.87 -7.47
C ASP A 54 11.12 16.37 -7.52
N LEU A 55 11.31 15.07 -7.40
CA LEU A 55 12.60 14.41 -7.37
C LEU A 55 12.52 13.00 -7.94
N THR A 56 13.67 12.39 -8.16
CA THR A 56 13.78 11.00 -8.61
C THR A 56 14.57 10.17 -7.61
N ILE A 57 14.12 8.95 -7.37
CA ILE A 57 14.80 7.97 -6.50
C ILE A 57 15.02 6.70 -7.32
N GLU A 58 16.22 6.13 -7.28
CA GLU A 58 16.50 4.84 -7.91
C GLU A 58 16.23 3.72 -6.91
N ASN A 59 15.46 2.71 -7.31
CA ASN A 59 15.22 1.54 -6.47
C ASN A 59 16.37 0.50 -6.59
N MET A 60 16.35 -0.54 -5.75
CA MET A 60 17.36 -1.61 -5.79
C MET A 60 17.44 -2.41 -7.10
N ARG A 61 16.48 -2.22 -8.02
CA ARG A 61 16.44 -2.85 -9.35
C ARG A 61 16.99 -1.92 -10.45
N GLY A 62 17.52 -0.76 -10.08
CA GLY A 62 18.03 0.24 -11.03
C GLY A 62 16.95 0.98 -11.81
N LEU A 63 15.71 1.02 -11.29
CA LEU A 63 14.59 1.72 -11.93
C LEU A 63 14.38 3.07 -11.26
N THR A 64 14.23 4.12 -12.09
CA THR A 64 13.96 5.47 -11.61
C THR A 64 12.49 5.64 -11.24
N LEU A 65 12.24 6.06 -10.01
CA LEU A 65 10.93 6.40 -9.46
C LEU A 65 10.72 7.92 -9.50
N GLN A 66 9.60 8.35 -10.09
CA GLN A 66 9.18 9.75 -10.09
C GLN A 66 8.45 10.07 -8.79
N CYS A 67 8.98 11.00 -8.00
CA CYS A 67 8.52 11.30 -6.66
C CYS A 67 8.13 12.76 -6.50
N SER A 68 7.20 13.04 -5.58
CA SER A 68 6.82 14.39 -5.18
C SER A 68 6.69 14.47 -3.66
N TRP A 69 7.26 15.52 -3.07
CA TRP A 69 7.20 15.77 -1.64
C TRP A 69 6.54 17.12 -1.37
N PHE A 70 5.38 17.08 -0.74
CA PHE A 70 4.60 18.23 -0.31
C PHE A 70 4.84 18.49 1.17
N ARG A 71 5.22 19.72 1.52
CA ARG A 71 5.57 20.09 2.89
C ARG A 71 5.27 21.55 3.15
N THR A 72 5.16 21.92 4.41
CA THR A 72 5.14 23.34 4.78
C THR A 72 6.45 24.03 4.41
N LEU A 73 6.43 25.35 4.23
CA LEU A 73 7.65 26.16 4.09
C LEU A 73 8.37 26.43 5.42
N SER A 74 7.91 25.85 6.53
CA SER A 74 8.61 25.87 7.82
C SER A 74 9.86 24.97 7.80
N ASN A 75 10.83 25.30 8.67
CA ASN A 75 12.02 24.47 8.94
C ASN A 75 11.80 23.49 10.10
N GLU A 76 10.58 23.41 10.63
CA GLU A 76 10.24 22.46 11.69
C GLU A 76 10.20 21.04 11.14
N LYS A 77 10.64 20.08 11.96
CA LYS A 77 10.53 18.66 11.59
C LYS A 77 9.06 18.26 11.58
N GLN A 78 8.67 17.45 10.59
CA GLN A 78 7.30 16.97 10.44
C GLN A 78 7.28 15.45 10.25
N PRO A 79 6.33 14.73 10.86
CA PRO A 79 6.08 13.37 10.44
C PRO A 79 5.68 13.35 8.96
N CYS A 80 6.19 12.36 8.22
CA CYS A 80 5.93 12.20 6.80
C CYS A 80 4.93 11.07 6.56
N ILE A 81 3.92 11.34 5.75
CA ILE A 81 2.98 10.33 5.28
C ILE A 81 3.36 9.97 3.86
N VAL A 82 3.72 8.71 3.64
CA VAL A 82 3.99 8.18 2.30
C VAL A 82 2.70 7.62 1.72
N TYR A 83 2.17 8.28 0.69
CA TYR A 83 1.01 7.82 -0.05
C TYR A 83 1.44 6.88 -1.19
N ILE A 84 0.83 5.70 -1.24
CA ILE A 84 1.13 4.65 -2.22
C ILE A 84 -0.13 4.36 -3.02
N HIS A 85 -0.07 4.63 -4.33
CA HIS A 85 -1.21 4.55 -5.23
C HIS A 85 -1.67 3.10 -5.52
N GLY A 86 -2.88 2.99 -6.06
CA GLY A 86 -3.47 1.73 -6.49
C GLY A 86 -2.97 1.25 -7.86
N ASN A 87 -3.49 0.11 -8.32
CA ASN A 87 -3.24 -0.35 -9.68
C ASN A 87 -3.73 0.70 -10.69
N CYS A 88 -3.04 0.85 -11.83
CA CYS A 88 -3.27 1.91 -12.85
C CYS A 88 -3.04 3.35 -12.37
N GLY A 89 -2.66 3.56 -11.11
CA GLY A 89 -2.51 4.87 -10.50
C GLY A 89 -1.16 5.55 -10.75
N SER A 90 -0.97 6.68 -10.06
CA SER A 90 0.30 7.41 -9.99
C SER A 90 0.34 8.30 -8.75
N ARG A 91 1.44 9.04 -8.55
CA ARG A 91 1.59 10.07 -7.52
C ARG A 91 0.56 11.20 -7.61
N TYR A 92 -0.14 11.33 -8.74
CA TYR A 92 -1.30 12.22 -8.87
C TYR A 92 -2.44 11.83 -7.92
N ASP A 93 -2.63 10.53 -7.66
CA ASP A 93 -3.70 10.07 -6.77
C ASP A 93 -3.51 10.57 -5.33
N ALA A 94 -2.25 10.84 -4.93
CA ALA A 94 -1.92 11.36 -3.61
C ALA A 94 -2.48 12.77 -3.34
N LEU A 95 -2.96 13.50 -4.37
CA LEU A 95 -3.59 14.80 -4.15
C LEU A 95 -4.81 14.70 -3.23
N GLU A 96 -5.46 13.54 -3.15
CA GLU A 96 -6.56 13.29 -2.20
C GLU A 96 -6.13 13.41 -0.73
N ALA A 97 -4.84 13.25 -0.46
CA ALA A 97 -4.26 13.27 0.88
C ALA A 97 -3.70 14.64 1.29
N LEU A 98 -3.77 15.67 0.43
CA LEU A 98 -3.23 17.01 0.70
C LEU A 98 -3.81 17.67 1.95
N PHE A 99 -5.04 17.30 2.35
CA PHE A 99 -5.65 17.81 3.59
C PHE A 99 -4.83 17.50 4.85
N LEU A 100 -3.92 16.52 4.80
CA LEU A 100 -3.04 16.14 5.91
C LEU A 100 -1.96 17.19 6.17
N LEU A 101 -1.62 18.05 5.20
CA LEU A 101 -0.62 19.09 5.40
C LEU A 101 -1.07 20.11 6.47
N LYS A 102 -2.38 20.40 6.54
CA LYS A 102 -2.97 21.27 7.59
C LYS A 102 -2.83 20.71 9.00
N GLU A 103 -2.68 19.40 9.10
CA GLU A 103 -2.51 18.70 10.38
C GLU A 103 -1.04 18.63 10.82
N GLY A 104 -0.14 19.32 10.11
CA GLY A 104 1.28 19.40 10.43
C GLY A 104 2.12 18.25 9.87
N TYR A 105 1.56 17.42 8.99
CA TYR A 105 2.31 16.38 8.28
C TYR A 105 2.95 16.89 7.00
N SER A 106 4.01 16.23 6.55
CA SER A 106 4.41 16.27 5.15
C SER A 106 3.84 15.07 4.39
N LEU A 107 3.65 15.19 3.09
CA LEU A 107 3.11 14.15 2.23
C LEU A 107 4.12 13.81 1.13
N PHE A 108 4.58 12.57 1.09
CA PHE A 108 5.46 12.06 0.04
C PHE A 108 4.68 11.06 -0.81
N CYS A 109 4.83 11.13 -2.13
CA CYS A 109 4.24 10.16 -3.04
C CYS A 109 5.19 9.86 -4.20
N PHE A 110 5.01 8.70 -4.81
CA PHE A 110 5.83 8.26 -5.93
C PHE A 110 5.00 7.45 -6.91
N ASP A 111 5.40 7.51 -8.17
CA ASP A 111 4.97 6.56 -9.19
C ASP A 111 5.76 5.27 -8.95
N ALA A 112 5.10 4.18 -8.57
CA ALA A 112 5.76 2.88 -8.46
C ALA A 112 6.33 2.44 -9.82
N ALA A 113 7.38 1.61 -9.83
CA ALA A 113 7.92 1.10 -11.08
C ALA A 113 6.82 0.38 -11.87
N GLY A 114 6.78 0.59 -13.18
CA GLY A 114 5.67 0.10 -14.02
C GLY A 114 4.46 1.04 -14.10
N SER A 115 4.42 2.11 -13.30
CA SER A 115 3.29 3.04 -13.18
C SER A 115 3.67 4.48 -13.54
N GLY A 116 2.66 5.28 -13.91
CA GLY A 116 2.82 6.68 -14.27
C GLY A 116 4.02 6.94 -15.19
N LEU A 117 4.88 7.84 -14.74
CA LEU A 117 6.09 8.33 -15.41
C LEU A 117 7.38 7.65 -14.94
N SER A 118 7.31 6.69 -14.01
CA SER A 118 8.46 5.91 -13.56
C SER A 118 8.92 4.88 -14.59
N ASP A 119 10.16 4.42 -14.44
CA ASP A 119 10.72 3.34 -15.25
C ASP A 119 10.01 1.98 -15.00
N GLY A 120 10.48 0.93 -15.65
CA GLY A 120 9.90 -0.42 -15.59
C GLY A 120 8.81 -0.65 -16.64
N GLU A 121 8.30 -1.87 -16.76
CA GLU A 121 7.22 -2.20 -17.71
C GLU A 121 5.99 -2.80 -17.02
N TYR A 122 6.17 -3.39 -15.83
CA TYR A 122 5.17 -4.17 -15.14
C TYR A 122 5.06 -3.73 -13.68
N ILE A 123 3.85 -3.90 -13.14
CA ILE A 123 3.64 -3.92 -11.69
C ILE A 123 3.50 -5.36 -11.20
N SER A 124 3.64 -5.54 -9.90
CA SER A 124 3.57 -6.84 -9.22
C SER A 124 2.54 -6.91 -8.09
N LEU A 125 1.58 -5.98 -8.10
CA LEU A 125 0.47 -5.89 -7.14
C LEU A 125 0.90 -5.76 -5.66
N GLY A 126 2.12 -5.30 -5.41
CA GLY A 126 2.67 -5.04 -4.07
C GLY A 126 4.04 -5.66 -3.87
N PHE A 127 4.36 -6.74 -4.58
CA PHE A 127 5.56 -7.53 -4.28
C PHE A 127 6.88 -6.80 -4.52
N TYR A 128 7.00 -6.11 -5.64
CA TYR A 128 8.14 -5.25 -5.95
C TYR A 128 7.90 -3.81 -5.59
N GLU A 129 6.65 -3.38 -5.52
CA GLU A 129 6.31 -2.04 -5.07
C GLU A 129 6.79 -1.82 -3.62
N ARG A 130 6.95 -2.89 -2.81
CA ARG A 130 7.59 -2.78 -1.48
C ARG A 130 9.09 -2.45 -1.55
N GLN A 131 9.79 -2.80 -2.63
CA GLN A 131 11.18 -2.41 -2.84
C GLN A 131 11.28 -0.97 -3.32
N ASP A 132 10.29 -0.51 -4.10
CA ASP A 132 10.16 0.89 -4.46
C ASP A 132 9.89 1.73 -3.20
N LEU A 133 8.99 1.26 -2.33
CA LEU A 133 8.73 1.86 -1.03
C LEU A 133 9.97 1.85 -0.11
N ALA A 134 10.76 0.78 -0.10
CA ALA A 134 12.01 0.73 0.66
C ALA A 134 12.95 1.89 0.29
N ALA A 135 13.19 2.10 -1.01
CA ALA A 135 14.05 3.19 -1.48
C ALA A 135 13.51 4.58 -1.10
N VAL A 136 12.18 4.74 -1.06
CA VAL A 136 11.53 5.97 -0.61
C VAL A 136 11.69 6.16 0.90
N VAL A 137 11.51 5.10 1.69
CA VAL A 137 11.69 5.14 3.16
C VAL A 137 13.14 5.46 3.49
N ASP A 138 14.11 4.77 2.88
CA ASP A 138 15.55 5.03 3.07
C ASP A 138 15.89 6.50 2.78
N TYR A 139 15.39 7.04 1.65
CA TYR A 139 15.58 8.45 1.30
C TYR A 139 15.02 9.41 2.37
N LEU A 140 13.83 9.11 2.91
CA LEU A 140 13.14 9.95 3.89
C LEU A 140 13.80 9.86 5.27
N GLU A 141 14.32 8.70 5.67
CA GLU A 141 15.03 8.52 6.94
C GLU A 141 16.35 9.32 6.99
N ASP A 142 16.96 9.56 5.83
CA ASP A 142 18.15 10.42 5.70
C ASP A 142 17.84 11.93 5.76
N GLN A 143 16.57 12.34 5.76
CA GLN A 143 16.21 13.77 5.82
C GLN A 143 16.04 14.24 7.27
N GLU A 144 16.83 15.25 7.67
CA GLU A 144 16.78 15.79 9.04
C GLU A 144 15.40 16.36 9.43
N GLU A 145 14.63 16.82 8.44
CA GLU A 145 13.27 17.37 8.60
C GLU A 145 12.17 16.33 8.77
N VAL A 146 12.45 15.03 8.61
CA VAL A 146 11.46 13.97 8.76
C VAL A 146 11.43 13.46 10.19
N ASP A 147 10.27 13.60 10.84
CA ASP A 147 10.05 13.18 12.22
C ASP A 147 9.19 11.91 12.31
N GLY A 148 9.59 10.86 11.59
CA GLY A 148 8.91 9.58 11.53
C GLY A 148 7.96 9.43 10.34
N ILE A 149 7.68 8.17 10.00
CA ILE A 149 7.00 7.81 8.77
C ILE A 149 5.72 7.02 9.09
N GLY A 150 4.61 7.45 8.50
CA GLY A 150 3.36 6.70 8.37
C GLY A 150 3.08 6.39 6.91
N LEU A 151 2.36 5.31 6.64
CA LEU A 151 1.99 4.94 5.27
C LEU A 151 0.48 5.11 5.05
N TRP A 152 0.08 5.56 3.88
CA TRP A 152 -1.28 5.41 3.38
C TRP A 152 -1.24 4.72 2.02
N GLY A 153 -1.70 3.47 1.98
CA GLY A 153 -1.82 2.72 0.74
C GLY A 153 -3.27 2.56 0.30
N ARG A 154 -3.52 2.65 -1.02
CA ARG A 154 -4.82 2.33 -1.63
C ARG A 154 -4.71 1.11 -2.53
N SER A 155 -5.63 0.15 -2.38
CA SER A 155 -5.72 -1.07 -3.19
C SER A 155 -4.38 -1.83 -3.24
N MET A 156 -3.69 -1.84 -4.39
CA MET A 156 -2.31 -2.32 -4.51
C MET A 156 -1.38 -1.69 -3.46
N GLY A 157 -1.43 -0.36 -3.29
CA GLY A 157 -0.61 0.34 -2.31
C GLY A 157 -0.91 -0.08 -0.88
N ALA A 158 -2.15 -0.47 -0.56
CA ALA A 158 -2.49 -0.99 0.77
C ALA A 158 -1.79 -2.33 1.03
N VAL A 159 -1.77 -3.21 0.03
CA VAL A 159 -1.02 -4.48 0.10
C VAL A 159 0.48 -4.22 0.20
N THR A 160 1.03 -3.29 -0.58
CA THR A 160 2.43 -2.84 -0.48
C THR A 160 2.78 -2.41 0.95
N SER A 161 1.95 -1.54 1.56
CA SER A 161 2.17 -1.05 2.92
C SER A 161 2.21 -2.17 3.95
N ILE A 162 1.27 -3.12 3.87
CA ILE A 162 1.19 -4.26 4.81
C ILE A 162 2.42 -5.16 4.66
N MET A 163 2.79 -5.50 3.42
CA MET A 163 3.95 -6.33 3.13
C MET A 163 5.25 -5.69 3.63
N TYR A 164 5.42 -4.38 3.39
CA TYR A 164 6.58 -3.63 3.85
C TYR A 164 6.64 -3.53 5.38
N ALA A 165 5.58 -3.01 6.00
CA ALA A 165 5.52 -2.78 7.45
C ALA A 165 5.57 -4.07 8.28
N SER A 166 5.25 -5.24 7.70
CA SER A 166 5.46 -6.53 8.35
C SER A 166 6.93 -6.91 8.54
N LYS A 167 7.84 -6.25 7.83
CA LYS A 167 9.29 -6.49 7.86
C LYS A 167 10.09 -5.30 8.38
N ASP A 168 9.53 -4.10 8.32
CA ASP A 168 10.16 -2.88 8.79
C ASP A 168 9.34 -2.22 9.90
N ASN A 169 9.92 -2.20 11.10
CA ASN A 169 9.33 -1.59 12.29
C ASN A 169 9.67 -0.11 12.45
N SER A 170 10.41 0.51 11.52
CA SER A 170 10.64 1.97 11.53
C SER A 170 9.34 2.74 11.28
N ILE A 171 8.44 2.15 10.49
CA ILE A 171 7.09 2.64 10.19
C ILE A 171 6.25 2.69 11.47
N LYS A 172 5.67 3.87 11.75
CA LYS A 172 4.93 4.10 12.99
C LYS A 172 3.47 3.63 12.94
N CYS A 173 2.86 3.71 11.77
CA CYS A 173 1.50 3.22 11.53
C CYS A 173 1.21 3.14 10.03
N ILE A 174 0.19 2.35 9.67
CA ILE A 174 -0.28 2.22 8.29
C ILE A 174 -1.80 2.46 8.19
N VAL A 175 -2.21 3.14 7.13
CA VAL A 175 -3.58 3.31 6.70
C VAL A 175 -3.76 2.55 5.39
N CYS A 176 -4.76 1.68 5.31
CA CYS A 176 -4.95 0.75 4.21
C CYS A 176 -6.38 0.84 3.68
N ASP A 177 -6.54 1.42 2.49
CA ASP A 177 -7.82 1.55 1.79
C ASP A 177 -8.03 0.40 0.80
N SER A 178 -9.07 -0.41 1.00
CA SER A 178 -9.49 -1.51 0.13
C SER A 178 -8.39 -2.52 -0.28
N PRO A 179 -7.61 -3.11 0.67
CA PRO A 179 -6.64 -4.14 0.33
C PRO A 179 -7.31 -5.43 -0.17
N PHE A 180 -6.62 -6.17 -1.05
CA PHE A 180 -7.00 -7.55 -1.39
C PHE A 180 -6.24 -8.56 -0.52
N SER A 181 -6.84 -9.72 -0.23
CA SER A 181 -6.26 -10.72 0.68
C SER A 181 -5.20 -11.60 0.02
N THR A 182 -5.50 -12.10 -1.18
CA THR A 182 -4.58 -12.92 -2.00
C THR A 182 -4.83 -12.64 -3.47
N LEU A 183 -3.85 -12.91 -4.33
CA LEU A 183 -4.07 -12.82 -5.77
C LEU A 183 -5.25 -13.68 -6.24
N ARG A 184 -5.40 -14.87 -5.65
CA ARG A 184 -6.51 -15.77 -5.96
C ARG A 184 -7.86 -15.10 -5.67
N SER A 185 -7.98 -14.40 -4.55
CA SER A 185 -9.17 -13.66 -4.18
C SER A 185 -9.47 -12.56 -5.19
N LEU A 186 -8.46 -11.75 -5.53
CA LEU A 186 -8.58 -10.70 -6.54
C LEU A 186 -9.04 -11.23 -7.91
N VAL A 187 -8.42 -12.31 -8.41
CA VAL A 187 -8.82 -12.93 -9.69
C VAL A 187 -10.25 -13.47 -9.62
N ASN A 188 -10.65 -14.04 -8.49
CA ASN A 188 -12.01 -14.53 -8.29
C ASN A 188 -13.04 -13.40 -8.29
N ASP A 189 -12.74 -12.27 -7.66
CA ASP A 189 -13.62 -11.09 -7.63
C ASP A 189 -13.77 -10.49 -9.03
N LEU A 190 -12.66 -10.31 -9.76
CA LEU A 190 -12.68 -9.86 -11.16
C LEU A 190 -13.50 -10.79 -12.08
N VAL A 191 -13.39 -12.10 -11.89
CA VAL A 191 -14.19 -13.10 -12.65
C VAL A 191 -15.67 -13.01 -12.30
N LYS A 192 -16.04 -12.72 -11.05
CA LYS A 192 -17.44 -12.53 -10.67
C LYS A 192 -18.02 -11.22 -11.22
N GLN A 193 -17.21 -10.17 -11.29
CA GLN A 193 -17.60 -8.86 -11.81
C GLN A 193 -17.75 -8.88 -13.34
N HIS A 194 -16.77 -9.43 -14.06
CA HIS A 194 -16.70 -9.36 -15.53
C HIS A 194 -17.12 -10.67 -16.24
N GLY A 195 -17.26 -11.76 -15.49
CA GLY A 195 -17.54 -13.09 -16.01
C GLY A 195 -18.92 -13.62 -15.62
N SER A 196 -19.17 -14.89 -15.93
CA SER A 196 -20.43 -15.55 -15.55
C SER A 196 -20.40 -15.94 -14.07
N LYS A 197 -21.50 -15.69 -13.33
CA LYS A 197 -21.71 -16.16 -11.94
C LYS A 197 -21.54 -17.69 -11.75
N ARG A 198 -21.48 -18.47 -12.83
CA ARG A 198 -21.29 -19.94 -12.83
C ARG A 198 -19.86 -20.37 -13.23
N PHE A 199 -18.86 -19.52 -13.05
CA PHE A 199 -17.49 -19.84 -13.45
C PHE A 199 -16.88 -20.95 -12.56
N PRO A 200 -16.43 -22.10 -13.11
CA PRO A 200 -15.89 -23.19 -12.29
C PRO A 200 -14.59 -22.81 -11.59
N SER A 201 -14.44 -23.15 -10.30
CA SER A 201 -13.22 -22.88 -9.51
C SER A 201 -11.94 -23.47 -10.12
N SER A 202 -12.04 -24.62 -10.78
CA SER A 202 -10.92 -25.25 -11.51
C SER A 202 -10.39 -24.38 -12.66
N LEU A 203 -11.22 -23.50 -13.22
CA LEU A 203 -10.80 -22.55 -14.26
C LEU A 203 -10.09 -21.35 -13.64
N ILE A 204 -10.53 -20.84 -12.49
CA ILE A 204 -9.80 -19.82 -11.70
C ILE A 204 -8.39 -20.33 -11.36
N ASN A 205 -8.27 -21.58 -10.90
CA ASN A 205 -6.96 -22.21 -10.65
C ASN A 205 -6.04 -22.16 -11.88
N LYS A 206 -6.58 -22.45 -13.07
CA LYS A 206 -5.81 -22.38 -14.32
C LYS A 206 -5.39 -20.95 -14.67
N ILE A 207 -6.25 -19.95 -14.40
CA ILE A 207 -5.94 -18.53 -14.62
C ILE A 207 -4.78 -18.12 -13.70
N VAL A 208 -4.92 -18.34 -12.39
CA VAL A 208 -3.88 -18.03 -11.39
C VAL A 208 -2.57 -18.74 -11.71
N ASN A 209 -2.60 -20.04 -12.05
CA ASN A 209 -1.39 -20.78 -12.42
C ASN A 209 -0.70 -20.24 -13.67
N ARG A 210 -1.45 -19.76 -14.66
CA ARG A 210 -0.86 -19.18 -15.87
C ARG A 210 -0.30 -17.77 -15.62
N MET A 211 -0.95 -16.98 -14.75
CA MET A 211 -0.38 -15.73 -14.25
C MET A 211 0.93 -15.98 -13.50
N ARG A 212 0.97 -16.98 -12.60
CA ARG A 212 2.19 -17.42 -11.91
C ARG A 212 3.33 -17.65 -12.90
N LYS A 213 3.08 -18.41 -13.96
CA LYS A 213 4.08 -18.71 -15.00
C LYS A 213 4.55 -17.45 -15.75
N ARG A 214 3.64 -16.53 -16.10
CA ARG A 214 3.99 -15.28 -16.77
C ARG A 214 4.82 -14.36 -15.88
N ILE A 215 4.45 -14.24 -14.60
CA ILE A 215 5.18 -13.45 -13.62
C ILE A 215 6.54 -14.06 -13.35
N ALA A 216 6.63 -15.36 -13.09
CA ALA A 216 7.91 -16.04 -12.89
C ALA A 216 8.85 -15.87 -14.09
N ALA A 217 8.33 -15.91 -15.32
CA ALA A 217 9.12 -15.76 -16.53
C ALA A 217 9.59 -14.33 -16.83
N ARG A 218 8.85 -13.30 -16.39
CA ARG A 218 9.12 -11.89 -16.74
C ARG A 218 9.64 -11.05 -15.59
N ALA A 219 9.28 -11.45 -14.39
CA ALA A 219 9.46 -10.66 -13.20
C ALA A 219 10.25 -11.43 -12.15
N ALA A 220 10.72 -12.66 -12.37
CA ALA A 220 11.65 -13.37 -11.47
C ALA A 220 11.24 -13.50 -9.98
N PHE A 221 9.95 -13.40 -9.65
CA PHE A 221 9.44 -13.67 -8.29
C PHE A 221 8.30 -14.69 -8.31
N ASN A 222 8.11 -15.35 -7.16
CA ASN A 222 7.00 -16.28 -6.99
C ASN A 222 5.74 -15.50 -6.58
N ILE A 223 4.69 -15.62 -7.38
CA ILE A 223 3.40 -14.98 -7.13
C ILE A 223 2.76 -15.45 -5.81
N ASP A 224 3.13 -16.63 -5.32
CA ASP A 224 2.64 -17.15 -4.04
C ASP A 224 3.19 -16.37 -2.85
N ASP A 225 4.26 -15.58 -3.06
CA ASP A 225 4.75 -14.62 -2.07
C ASP A 225 3.89 -13.35 -2.01
N LEU A 226 2.88 -13.20 -2.88
CA LEU A 226 1.84 -12.17 -2.82
C LEU A 226 0.63 -12.70 -2.03
N ASP A 227 0.86 -12.95 -0.75
CA ASP A 227 -0.13 -13.39 0.23
C ASP A 227 -0.24 -12.36 1.35
N THR A 228 -1.15 -11.39 1.19
CA THR A 228 -1.37 -10.31 2.18
C THR A 228 -1.73 -10.86 3.55
N LEU A 229 -2.43 -12.01 3.64
CA LEU A 229 -2.82 -12.62 4.91
C LEU A 229 -1.61 -13.10 5.70
N LYS A 230 -0.62 -13.69 5.02
CA LYS A 230 0.66 -14.07 5.64
C LYS A 230 1.35 -12.85 6.26
N TYR A 231 1.51 -11.76 5.52
CA TYR A 231 2.19 -10.57 6.05
C TYR A 231 1.37 -9.85 7.11
N ALA A 232 0.04 -9.82 7.00
CA ALA A 232 -0.83 -9.31 8.05
C ALA A 232 -0.62 -10.08 9.36
N SER A 233 -0.51 -11.41 9.29
CA SER A 233 -0.23 -12.26 10.47
C SER A 233 1.16 -12.12 11.07
N GLU A 234 2.03 -11.32 10.46
CA GLU A 234 3.36 -11.01 10.96
C GLU A 234 3.52 -9.51 11.28
N CYS A 235 2.54 -8.67 10.92
CA CYS A 235 2.64 -7.23 11.01
C CYS A 235 2.20 -6.72 12.39
N THR A 236 3.16 -6.23 13.16
CA THR A 236 2.93 -5.61 14.48
C THR A 236 2.69 -4.10 14.42
N VAL A 237 2.95 -3.48 13.27
CA VAL A 237 2.76 -2.04 13.06
C VAL A 237 1.26 -1.71 13.14
N PRO A 238 0.85 -0.71 13.94
CA PRO A 238 -0.56 -0.34 14.07
C PRO A 238 -1.20 0.00 12.72
N ALA A 239 -2.37 -0.56 12.46
CA ALA A 239 -3.08 -0.42 11.20
C ALA A 239 -4.48 0.17 11.38
N PHE A 240 -4.85 1.04 10.44
CA PHE A 240 -6.25 1.37 10.15
C PHE A 240 -6.58 0.87 8.76
N ILE A 241 -7.41 -0.16 8.69
CA ILE A 241 -7.89 -0.77 7.45
C ILE A 241 -9.32 -0.31 7.22
N PHE A 242 -9.64 0.16 6.03
CA PHE A 242 -11.02 0.44 5.67
C PHE A 242 -11.34 0.03 4.24
N HIS A 243 -12.62 -0.09 3.92
CA HIS A 243 -13.08 -0.60 2.62
C HIS A 243 -14.45 -0.04 2.27
N GLY A 244 -14.62 0.40 1.02
CA GLY A 244 -15.93 0.81 0.49
C GLY A 244 -16.93 -0.34 0.46
N ARG A 245 -18.14 -0.14 1.01
CA ARG A 245 -19.20 -1.18 1.09
C ARG A 245 -19.70 -1.62 -0.28
N GLU A 246 -19.69 -0.73 -1.23
CA GLU A 246 -20.14 -0.93 -2.60
C GLU A 246 -18.99 -1.31 -3.55
N ASP A 247 -17.80 -1.60 -3.02
CA ASP A 247 -16.63 -2.01 -3.81
C ASP A 247 -16.90 -3.32 -4.54
N ASP A 248 -17.03 -3.22 -5.86
CA ASP A 248 -17.29 -4.33 -6.77
C ASP A 248 -16.04 -4.80 -7.53
N PHE A 249 -14.90 -4.16 -7.29
CA PHE A 249 -13.61 -4.48 -7.91
C PHE A 249 -12.75 -5.37 -7.00
N VAL A 250 -12.61 -4.97 -5.74
CA VAL A 250 -12.08 -5.82 -4.66
C VAL A 250 -13.17 -5.94 -3.62
N PHE A 251 -13.75 -7.12 -3.45
CA PHE A 251 -14.90 -7.21 -2.56
C PHE A 251 -14.51 -6.95 -1.09
N PRO A 252 -15.39 -6.32 -0.28
CA PRO A 252 -15.10 -5.95 1.11
C PRO A 252 -14.65 -7.10 2.01
N ARG A 253 -14.99 -8.34 1.64
CA ARG A 253 -14.49 -9.55 2.33
C ARG A 253 -12.97 -9.58 2.44
N ASN A 254 -12.26 -9.03 1.45
CA ASN A 254 -10.81 -9.05 1.45
C ASN A 254 -10.20 -8.27 2.64
N SER A 255 -10.65 -7.04 2.90
CA SER A 255 -10.15 -6.27 4.04
C SER A 255 -10.56 -6.85 5.38
N ILE A 256 -11.73 -7.48 5.45
CA ILE A 256 -12.19 -8.24 6.63
C ILE A 256 -11.25 -9.42 6.88
N ASP A 257 -10.85 -10.16 5.85
CA ASP A 257 -9.88 -11.25 6.00
C ASP A 257 -8.53 -10.73 6.45
N VAL A 258 -8.04 -9.66 5.84
CA VAL A 258 -6.75 -9.05 6.21
C VAL A 258 -6.77 -8.58 7.67
N SER A 259 -7.84 -7.91 8.12
CA SER A 259 -7.94 -7.44 9.51
C SER A 259 -8.03 -8.57 10.52
N ASN A 260 -8.73 -9.66 10.20
CA ASN A 260 -8.81 -10.85 11.05
C ASN A 260 -7.46 -11.57 11.23
N TYR A 261 -6.57 -11.47 10.24
CA TYR A 261 -5.22 -12.04 10.30
C TYR A 261 -4.21 -11.08 10.90
N PHE A 262 -4.54 -9.81 11.10
CA PHE A 262 -3.57 -8.80 11.50
C PHE A 262 -3.03 -9.05 12.91
N MET A 263 -1.69 -9.11 13.07
CA MET A 263 -1.06 -9.43 14.36
C MET A 263 -1.07 -8.25 15.35
N GLY A 264 -0.79 -7.04 14.85
CA GLY A 264 -0.73 -5.81 15.65
C GLY A 264 -2.11 -5.18 15.90
N PRO A 265 -2.14 -4.01 16.57
CA PRO A 265 -3.36 -3.23 16.74
C PRO A 265 -3.96 -2.87 15.38
N CYS A 266 -5.19 -3.34 15.10
CA CYS A 266 -5.86 -3.12 13.82
C CYS A 266 -7.27 -2.57 14.05
N LEU A 267 -7.52 -1.34 13.60
CA LEU A 267 -8.86 -0.79 13.45
C LEU A 267 -9.38 -1.16 12.05
N HIS A 268 -10.57 -1.75 11.94
CA HIS A 268 -11.18 -2.08 10.64
C HIS A 268 -12.57 -1.47 10.50
N HIS A 269 -12.81 -0.72 9.42
CA HIS A 269 -14.12 -0.13 9.10
C HIS A 269 -14.60 -0.46 7.68
N LEU A 270 -15.91 -0.62 7.53
CA LEU A 270 -16.56 -0.54 6.22
C LEU A 270 -17.21 0.84 6.07
N VAL A 271 -16.88 1.54 4.99
CA VAL A 271 -17.27 2.93 4.70
C VAL A 271 -18.13 2.99 3.46
N ASP A 272 -18.88 4.07 3.25
CA ASP A 272 -19.69 4.23 2.05
C ASP A 272 -18.81 4.48 0.82
N GLY A 273 -19.23 3.98 -0.35
CA GLY A 273 -18.56 4.15 -1.64
C GLY A 273 -17.99 2.86 -2.24
N GLY A 274 -17.64 2.95 -3.53
CA GLY A 274 -16.96 1.91 -4.30
C GLY A 274 -15.43 1.97 -4.22
N HIS A 275 -14.75 1.17 -5.05
CA HIS A 275 -13.28 1.02 -5.02
C HIS A 275 -12.54 2.35 -5.20
N ASN A 276 -12.98 3.13 -6.17
CA ASN A 276 -12.31 4.35 -6.63
C ASN A 276 -13.03 5.64 -6.21
N ASP A 277 -14.04 5.54 -5.35
CA ASP A 277 -14.81 6.70 -4.91
C ASP A 277 -14.01 7.57 -3.94
N GLU A 278 -14.36 8.85 -3.86
CA GLU A 278 -13.82 9.75 -2.83
C GLU A 278 -14.22 9.25 -1.45
N ARG A 279 -13.29 9.35 -0.49
CA ARG A 279 -13.59 9.04 0.91
C ARG A 279 -14.17 10.26 1.60
N GLY A 280 -15.31 10.05 2.27
CA GLY A 280 -16.04 11.09 2.98
C GLY A 280 -15.23 11.76 4.09
N GLU A 281 -15.74 12.90 4.57
CA GLU A 281 -15.10 13.66 5.64
C GLU A 281 -14.96 12.87 6.95
N ASP A 282 -15.89 11.97 7.23
CA ASP A 282 -15.82 11.02 8.35
C ASP A 282 -14.59 10.10 8.28
N VAL A 283 -14.31 9.55 7.10
CA VAL A 283 -13.12 8.73 6.85
C VAL A 283 -11.87 9.58 6.96
N ARG A 284 -11.84 10.76 6.33
CA ARG A 284 -10.72 11.71 6.43
C ARG A 284 -10.41 12.07 7.88
N ASN A 285 -11.43 12.36 8.69
CA ASN A 285 -11.28 12.66 10.11
C ASN A 285 -10.73 11.48 10.91
N THR A 286 -11.16 10.26 10.58
CA THR A 286 -10.61 9.03 11.18
C THR A 286 -9.14 8.85 10.82
N ILE A 287 -8.76 9.08 9.57
CA ILE A 287 -7.36 9.05 9.10
C ILE A 287 -6.50 10.06 9.86
N LYS A 288 -6.96 11.32 9.98
CA LYS A 288 -6.26 12.36 10.76
C LYS A 288 -6.04 11.94 12.20
N GLY A 289 -7.08 11.46 12.87
CA GLY A 289 -7.02 11.02 14.25
C GLY A 289 -6.08 9.83 14.45
N PHE A 290 -6.10 8.87 13.51
CA PHE A 290 -5.21 7.71 13.54
C PHE A 290 -3.74 8.10 13.39
N PHE A 291 -3.40 8.93 12.40
CA PHE A 291 -2.04 9.45 12.25
C PHE A 291 -1.61 10.26 13.46
N SER A 292 -2.47 11.13 14.01
CA SER A 292 -2.15 11.93 15.20
C SER A 292 -1.81 11.06 16.40
N LEU A 293 -2.58 9.99 16.62
CA LEU A 293 -2.33 9.05 17.71
C LEU A 293 -0.95 8.40 17.63
N TYR A 294 -0.51 7.97 16.45
CA TYR A 294 0.69 7.15 16.29
C TYR A 294 1.95 7.93 15.89
N LEU A 295 1.81 9.04 15.19
CA LEU A 295 2.93 9.88 14.76
C LEU A 295 3.23 11.02 15.73
N VAL A 296 2.23 11.49 16.51
CA VAL A 296 2.40 12.65 17.41
C VAL A 296 2.26 12.22 18.88
N LEU A 297 1.07 11.75 19.28
CA LEU A 297 0.75 11.53 20.70
C LEU A 297 1.56 10.41 21.36
N LYS A 298 1.70 9.26 20.70
CA LYS A 298 2.45 8.12 21.25
C LYS A 298 3.96 8.36 21.35
N ARG A 299 4.50 9.41 20.71
CA ARG A 299 5.91 9.79 20.85
C ARG A 299 6.23 10.47 22.18
N GLU A 300 5.29 11.19 22.78
CA GLU A 300 5.52 11.98 24.01
C GLU A 300 5.48 11.16 25.33
N ASN A 301 6.10 9.96 25.36
CA ASN A 301 6.32 9.10 26.56
C ASN A 301 5.25 8.03 26.90
N GLY A 302 4.61 7.39 25.92
CA GLY A 302 3.80 6.19 26.19
C GLY A 302 2.63 6.38 27.16
N ARG A 303 2.29 7.63 27.49
CA ARG A 303 1.15 8.04 28.31
C ARG A 303 0.30 9.00 27.48
N PRO A 304 -1.03 8.84 27.40
CA PRO A 304 -1.87 9.71 26.61
C PRO A 304 -1.76 11.17 27.09
N VAL A 305 -1.49 12.09 26.16
CA VAL A 305 -1.44 13.53 26.44
C VAL A 305 -2.88 14.02 26.59
N ALA A 306 -3.32 14.23 27.83
CA ALA A 306 -4.70 14.58 28.18
C ALA A 306 -5.21 15.87 27.51
N HIS A 307 -4.32 16.82 27.19
CA HIS A 307 -4.66 18.08 26.51
C HIS A 307 -5.17 17.85 25.07
N LEU A 308 -4.49 17.00 24.28
CA LEU A 308 -4.85 16.78 22.87
C LEU A 308 -6.10 15.91 22.71
N MET A 309 -6.39 15.04 23.69
CA MET A 309 -7.68 14.34 23.74
C MET A 309 -8.85 15.28 24.05
N GLN A 310 -8.62 16.38 24.78
CA GLN A 310 -9.67 17.35 25.11
C GLN A 310 -10.10 18.18 23.89
N ASP A 311 -9.16 18.49 22.99
CA ASP A 311 -9.45 19.14 21.71
C ASP A 311 -10.08 18.18 20.68
N ALA A 312 -9.65 16.91 20.67
CA ALA A 312 -10.23 15.89 19.78
C ALA A 312 -11.66 15.51 20.19
N THR A 313 -11.94 15.36 21.49
CA THR A 313 -13.28 15.03 22.01
C THR A 313 -14.28 16.18 21.89
N ASN A 314 -13.82 17.43 21.90
CA ASN A 314 -14.66 18.60 21.65
C ASN A 314 -15.06 18.79 20.17
N ARG A 315 -14.43 18.05 19.23
CA ARG A 315 -14.72 18.11 17.78
C ARG A 315 -15.54 16.92 17.27
N VAL A 316 -15.86 15.94 18.12
CA VAL A 316 -16.78 14.84 17.77
C VAL A 316 -18.20 15.24 18.17
N PRO A 317 -19.18 15.30 17.24
CA PRO A 317 -20.58 15.52 17.58
C PRO A 317 -21.03 14.47 18.61
N ARG A 318 -21.70 14.90 19.68
CA ARG A 318 -22.16 14.06 20.81
C ARG A 318 -23.10 12.89 20.44
N GLU A 319 -23.41 12.71 19.16
CA GLU A 319 -24.36 11.71 18.67
C GLU A 319 -23.77 10.31 18.52
N TYR A 320 -22.46 10.12 18.69
CA TYR A 320 -21.77 8.83 18.52
C TYR A 320 -21.11 8.28 19.79
N ILE A 321 -21.68 8.57 20.97
CA ILE A 321 -21.35 7.86 22.21
C ILE A 321 -22.49 6.86 22.48
N PRO A 322 -22.24 5.54 22.42
CA PRO A 322 -23.25 4.56 22.80
C PRO A 322 -23.68 4.81 24.25
N ARG A 323 -24.98 5.02 24.49
CA ARG A 323 -25.53 5.09 25.84
C ARG A 323 -25.35 3.72 26.50
N VAL A 324 -24.39 3.63 27.41
CA VAL A 324 -24.34 2.53 28.37
C VAL A 324 -25.47 2.77 29.35
N ASP A 325 -26.47 1.91 29.33
CA ASP A 325 -27.58 1.93 30.27
C ASP A 325 -27.03 1.63 31.67
N SER A 326 -26.91 2.67 32.50
CA SER A 326 -26.55 2.54 33.90
C SER A 326 -27.79 2.11 34.69
N GLY A 327 -27.99 0.79 34.77
CA GLY A 327 -28.86 0.19 35.78
C GLY A 327 -28.18 0.20 37.15
N ASP A 328 -28.83 0.86 38.09
CA ASP A 328 -28.40 1.12 39.47
C ASP A 328 -28.15 -0.14 40.34
N VAL A 329 -26.98 -0.10 41.01
CA VAL A 329 -26.76 -0.16 42.47
C VAL A 329 -26.90 -1.49 43.26
N SER A 330 -25.83 -1.69 44.04
CA SER A 330 -25.70 -2.34 45.36
C SER A 330 -25.49 -3.84 45.45
N SER A 331 -24.25 -4.23 45.77
CA SER A 331 -23.91 -4.80 47.09
C SER A 331 -22.41 -5.08 47.19
N SER A 332 -21.74 -4.35 48.10
CA SER A 332 -20.49 -4.83 48.73
C SER A 332 -20.85 -5.91 49.75
N PRO A 333 -19.94 -6.85 50.04
CA PRO A 333 -19.16 -6.76 51.28
C PRO A 333 -17.67 -7.11 51.06
N GLU A 334 -16.76 -6.27 51.54
CA GLU A 334 -16.01 -6.38 52.81
C GLU A 334 -14.77 -7.26 52.73
N ARG A 335 -13.70 -6.72 53.32
CA ARG A 335 -12.36 -7.27 53.43
C ARG A 335 -12.29 -8.14 54.68
N ASP A 336 -11.63 -9.28 54.55
CA ASP A 336 -10.78 -9.93 55.56
C ASP A 336 -9.57 -10.45 54.75
N GLY A 337 -8.31 -10.14 55.02
CA GLY A 337 -7.66 -10.14 56.32
C GLY A 337 -7.13 -11.54 56.58
N ASP A 338 -5.94 -11.88 56.06
CA ASP A 338 -5.00 -12.74 56.81
C ASP A 338 -3.61 -12.82 56.15
N ASP A 339 -2.62 -12.63 57.02
CA ASP A 339 -1.20 -12.85 56.84
C ASP A 339 -0.89 -14.33 56.62
N ASN A 340 0.14 -14.65 55.82
CA ASN A 340 1.23 -15.48 56.32
C ASN A 340 2.46 -15.54 55.40
N ASP A 341 3.60 -15.33 56.04
CA ASP A 341 4.94 -15.66 55.61
C ASP A 341 5.13 -17.16 55.33
N ASN A 342 5.93 -17.49 54.30
CA ASN A 342 7.21 -18.20 54.48
C ASN A 342 7.87 -18.62 53.15
N ASN A 343 8.98 -17.96 52.86
CA ASN A 343 10.33 -18.51 52.71
C ASN A 343 10.55 -19.95 52.16
N SER A 344 11.35 -20.02 51.08
CA SER A 344 12.38 -21.01 50.70
C SER A 344 12.34 -21.19 49.17
N GLY A 345 13.40 -21.11 48.39
CA GLY A 345 14.84 -21.23 48.64
C GLY A 345 15.40 -22.21 47.59
N VAL A 346 16.49 -21.81 46.93
CA VAL A 346 17.40 -22.66 46.10
C VAL A 346 16.81 -23.04 44.72
N GLY A 347 17.48 -22.90 43.57
CA GLY A 347 18.90 -22.77 43.21
C GLY A 347 19.14 -23.71 42.01
N GLY A 348 19.91 -23.30 41.00
CA GLY A 348 20.19 -24.19 39.88
C GLY A 348 20.75 -23.51 38.63
N SER A 349 21.99 -23.03 38.74
CA SER A 349 22.88 -22.68 37.63
C SER A 349 23.21 -23.93 36.80
N GLY A 350 23.40 -23.76 35.49
CA GLY A 350 23.86 -24.83 34.59
C GLY A 350 24.55 -24.24 33.37
N ASP A 351 25.82 -23.87 33.54
CA ASP A 351 26.79 -23.76 32.46
C ASP A 351 27.07 -25.15 31.89
N VAL A 352 27.14 -25.26 30.55
CA VAL A 352 28.01 -26.23 29.88
C VAL A 352 28.67 -25.54 28.70
N SER A 353 30.00 -25.60 28.72
CA SER A 353 30.92 -25.06 27.74
C SER A 353 31.47 -26.18 26.86
N VAL A 354 31.83 -25.80 25.62
CA VAL A 354 32.91 -26.32 24.75
C VAL A 354 32.85 -27.79 24.29
N ASP A 355 32.80 -28.01 22.97
CA ASP A 355 33.87 -28.79 22.34
C ASP A 355 34.11 -28.44 20.86
N ASP A 356 35.41 -28.40 20.55
CA ASP A 356 36.08 -28.14 19.29
C ASP A 356 35.98 -29.32 18.30
N GLY A 357 36.27 -29.06 17.02
CA GLY A 357 36.69 -30.12 16.10
C GLY A 357 36.52 -29.80 14.62
N GLY A 358 37.52 -29.15 14.01
CA GLY A 358 37.63 -29.01 12.57
C GLY A 358 38.14 -30.26 11.86
N ASN A 359 37.87 -30.36 10.55
CA ASN A 359 38.78 -30.80 9.48
C ASN A 359 38.03 -30.68 8.13
N SER A 360 38.47 -29.81 7.22
CA SER A 360 39.46 -30.05 6.15
C SER A 360 38.93 -30.81 4.93
N SER A 361 38.91 -30.09 3.80
CA SER A 361 39.36 -30.48 2.46
C SER A 361 39.06 -31.91 1.95
N ASN A 362 38.36 -31.97 0.80
CA ASN A 362 39.03 -32.47 -0.40
C ASN A 362 38.38 -31.97 -1.69
N SER A 363 39.26 -31.59 -2.61
CA SER A 363 39.09 -31.40 -4.04
C SER A 363 38.86 -32.72 -4.77
N ASP A 364 38.44 -32.60 -6.04
CA ASP A 364 38.84 -33.37 -7.24
C ASP A 364 37.61 -33.47 -8.16
N GLU A 365 37.51 -32.60 -9.17
CA GLU A 365 38.03 -32.77 -10.53
C GLU A 365 37.23 -33.74 -11.44
N VAL A 366 36.69 -33.11 -12.50
CA VAL A 366 36.69 -33.54 -13.91
C VAL A 366 35.93 -34.81 -14.28
N HIS A 367 34.88 -34.63 -15.10
CA HIS A 367 34.81 -35.25 -16.42
C HIS A 367 33.86 -34.48 -17.34
N GLY A 368 34.42 -33.89 -18.40
CA GLY A 368 33.68 -33.45 -19.56
C GLY A 368 33.34 -34.63 -20.48
N LEU A 369 32.21 -34.53 -21.15
CA LEU A 369 31.91 -35.26 -22.38
C LEU A 369 31.21 -34.31 -23.35
N GLU A 370 31.86 -34.14 -24.49
CA GLU A 370 31.39 -33.47 -25.70
C GLU A 370 30.30 -34.30 -26.40
N GLY A 371 29.49 -33.62 -27.21
CA GLY A 371 29.14 -34.11 -28.54
C GLY A 371 27.65 -34.36 -28.82
N SER A 372 27.13 -33.51 -29.72
CA SER A 372 26.04 -33.68 -30.72
C SER A 372 24.93 -32.63 -30.51
N GLY A 373 24.79 -31.57 -31.31
CA GLY A 373 25.06 -31.46 -32.75
C GLY A 373 23.80 -31.88 -33.49
N ASP A 374 22.82 -30.99 -33.59
CA ASP A 374 21.78 -31.00 -34.61
C ASP A 374 21.46 -29.55 -34.99
N GLU A 375 21.82 -29.24 -36.23
CA GLU A 375 21.58 -28.01 -36.96
C GLU A 375 20.14 -28.00 -37.49
N GLU A 376 19.39 -26.92 -37.30
CA GLU A 376 18.34 -26.51 -38.25
C GLU A 376 18.50 -25.02 -38.55
N GLU A 377 18.63 -24.75 -39.85
CA GLU A 377 18.93 -23.48 -40.50
C GLU A 377 17.74 -22.48 -40.53
N PRO A 378 18.00 -21.20 -40.85
CA PRO A 378 17.12 -20.07 -40.56
C PRO A 378 16.08 -19.82 -41.66
N ILE A 379 14.92 -19.28 -41.28
CA ILE A 379 13.92 -18.79 -42.24
C ILE A 379 14.01 -17.27 -42.32
N ASP A 380 14.23 -16.82 -43.55
CA ASP A 380 14.49 -15.49 -44.06
C ASP A 380 13.34 -14.47 -43.83
N GLU A 381 13.72 -13.21 -43.67
CA GLU A 381 12.82 -12.05 -43.56
C GLU A 381 12.35 -11.57 -44.94
N ALA A 382 11.10 -11.12 -45.06
CA ALA A 382 10.73 -10.05 -46.00
C ALA A 382 9.38 -9.39 -45.65
N PRO A 383 9.16 -8.13 -46.06
CA PRO A 383 8.56 -7.10 -45.20
C PRO A 383 7.08 -6.84 -45.52
N SER A 384 6.29 -6.48 -44.51
CA SER A 384 4.99 -5.85 -44.72
C SER A 384 4.79 -4.64 -43.80
N ARG A 385 4.64 -3.49 -44.46
CA ARG A 385 4.37 -2.14 -43.93
C ARG A 385 3.27 -2.07 -42.86
N PRO A 386 3.29 -1.03 -42.00
CA PRO A 386 2.45 -0.92 -40.83
C PRO A 386 1.03 -0.48 -41.23
N LEU A 387 0.02 -1.23 -40.78
CA LEU A 387 -1.34 -0.72 -40.70
C LEU A 387 -1.49 0.03 -39.36
N SER A 388 -1.34 1.34 -39.43
CA SER A 388 -1.68 2.27 -38.37
C SER A 388 -3.20 2.26 -38.14
N ALA A 389 -3.65 1.39 -37.25
CA ALA A 389 -4.90 1.63 -36.54
C ALA A 389 -4.54 2.40 -35.27
N SER A 390 -4.55 3.73 -35.40
CA SER A 390 -4.57 4.67 -34.27
C SER A 390 -5.75 4.30 -33.37
N LEU A 391 -5.49 3.51 -32.33
CA LEU A 391 -6.32 3.52 -31.15
C LEU A 391 -6.06 4.86 -30.50
N ALA A 392 -6.97 5.81 -30.71
CA ALA A 392 -6.96 7.06 -29.99
C ALA A 392 -6.79 6.73 -28.50
N PRO A 393 -5.84 7.36 -27.79
CA PRO A 393 -5.71 7.16 -26.36
C PRO A 393 -7.08 7.49 -25.77
N VAL A 394 -7.68 6.51 -25.09
CA VAL A 394 -8.81 6.77 -24.21
C VAL A 394 -8.26 7.77 -23.21
N ARG A 395 -8.62 9.04 -23.37
CA ARG A 395 -8.43 10.05 -22.33
C ARG A 395 -9.04 9.44 -21.10
N VAL A 396 -8.20 9.13 -20.10
CA VAL A 396 -8.68 8.93 -18.75
C VAL A 396 -9.47 10.20 -18.46
N THR A 397 -10.79 10.07 -18.44
CA THR A 397 -11.67 11.14 -18.01
C THR A 397 -11.39 11.29 -16.53
N LYS A 398 -10.49 12.22 -16.21
CA LYS A 398 -10.13 12.80 -14.91
C LYS A 398 -10.62 11.97 -13.70
N PRO A 399 -9.73 11.39 -12.88
CA PRO A 399 -10.08 11.21 -11.47
C PRO A 399 -10.34 12.63 -10.93
N TRP A 400 -11.59 12.95 -10.62
CA TRP A 400 -11.98 14.25 -10.07
C TRP A 400 -11.59 14.29 -8.60
N PHE A 401 -10.32 14.53 -8.31
CA PHE A 401 -9.84 14.76 -6.96
C PHE A 401 -9.00 16.03 -6.97
N TYR A 402 -9.58 17.10 -6.43
CA TYR A 402 -8.99 18.45 -6.36
C TYR A 402 -8.70 19.06 -7.75
N ASP A 403 -9.39 20.13 -8.16
CA ASP A 403 -8.97 20.82 -9.39
C ASP A 403 -7.59 21.44 -9.11
N PRO A 404 -6.52 21.11 -9.84
CA PRO A 404 -5.23 21.75 -9.65
C PRO A 404 -5.30 23.27 -9.88
N ASN A 405 -6.35 23.77 -10.56
CA ASN A 405 -6.67 25.19 -10.69
C ASN A 405 -7.28 25.81 -9.42
N ASP A 406 -7.82 25.01 -8.50
CA ASP A 406 -8.29 25.48 -7.18
C ASP A 406 -7.11 25.79 -6.23
N LEU A 407 -5.90 25.30 -6.55
CA LEU A 407 -4.66 25.71 -5.91
C LEU A 407 -4.28 27.10 -6.41
N LEU A 408 -4.53 28.10 -5.57
CA LEU A 408 -4.32 29.51 -5.91
C LEU A 408 -2.87 29.78 -6.33
N LEU A 409 -2.69 30.16 -7.60
CA LEU A 409 -1.42 30.59 -8.19
C LEU A 409 -1.10 32.03 -7.76
N GLU A 410 0.04 32.25 -7.10
CA GLU A 410 0.60 33.59 -6.97
C GLU A 410 1.22 34.04 -8.30
N ARG A 411 0.73 35.18 -8.82
CA ARG A 411 1.47 35.94 -9.83
C ARG A 411 2.73 36.48 -9.15
N LYS A 412 3.90 36.25 -9.76
CA LYS A 412 5.13 36.94 -9.39
C LYS A 412 4.94 38.43 -9.73
N ASP A 413 4.87 39.26 -8.69
CA ASP A 413 5.13 40.70 -8.80
C ASP A 413 6.63 40.97 -8.63
#